data_AF-A0A359GT84-F1
#
_entry.id   AF-A0A359GT84-F1
#
_cell.length_a   1.000
_cell.length_b   1.000
_cell.length_c   1.000
_cell.angle_alpha   90.00
_cell.angle_beta   90.00
_cell.angle_gamma   90.00
#
_symmetry.space_group_name_H-M   'P 1'
#
loop_
_entity.id
_entity.type
_entity.pdbx_description
1 polymer ?
#
loop_
_entity_poly.entity_id
_entity_poly.type
_entity_poly.pdbx_seq_one_letter_code
_entity_poly.pdbx_strand_id
1 'polypeptide(L)'
;MSSMFINRRKFFAMGAAGIGMFAGGGLVRHSQATAATSSAPFYKLSDIGSLQPPDENGFMLPPGFSYREVARSGQSPGGSSGYIWHPSPDGGACFPTDDGGWVYVSNSELGRQEGGVGALRFNSQG
;
A
#
# COMPACT_ATOMS: atom_id res chain seq x y z
N MET A 1 -18.47 29.43 30.11
CA MET A 1 -18.06 29.19 28.71
C MET A 1 -16.79 29.96 28.45
N SER A 2 -15.62 29.31 28.51
CA SER A 2 -14.33 29.97 28.30
C SER A 2 -13.93 29.83 26.84
N SER A 3 -13.85 30.96 26.12
CA SER A 3 -13.36 31.03 24.74
C SER A 3 -11.87 30.70 24.67
N MET A 4 -11.52 29.68 23.89
CA MET A 4 -10.12 29.33 23.62
C MET A 4 -9.56 30.30 22.57
N PHE A 5 -8.83 31.32 23.03
CA PHE A 5 -8.13 32.23 22.11
C PHE A 5 -6.99 31.49 21.40
N ILE A 6 -7.26 31.02 20.18
CA ILE A 6 -6.23 30.44 19.30
C ILE A 6 -5.28 31.55 18.88
N ASN A 7 -4.02 31.45 19.34
CA ASN A 7 -2.99 32.41 19.01
C ASN A 7 -2.53 32.22 17.56
N ARG A 8 -2.98 33.10 16.67
CA ARG A 8 -2.70 33.08 15.22
C ARG A 8 -1.20 32.95 14.88
N ARG A 9 -0.32 33.56 15.68
CA ARG A 9 1.14 33.46 15.47
C ARG A 9 1.68 32.07 15.80
N LYS A 10 1.15 31.44 16.85
CA LYS A 10 1.49 30.05 17.20
C LYS A 10 0.97 29.07 16.16
N PHE A 11 -0.23 29.31 15.61
CA PHE A 11 -0.79 28.49 14.54
C PHE A 11 0.06 28.55 13.25
N PHE A 12 0.49 29.74 12.83
CA PHE A 12 1.41 29.87 11.69
C PHE A 12 2.78 29.24 11.94
N ALA A 13 3.32 29.38 13.15
CA ALA A 13 4.59 28.75 13.53
C ALA A 13 4.51 27.21 13.47
N MET A 14 3.39 26.62 13.89
CA MET A 14 3.14 25.18 13.75
C MET A 14 3.03 24.74 12.28
N GLY A 15 2.38 25.53 11.42
CA GLY A 15 2.30 25.25 9.98
C GLY A 15 3.67 25.26 9.30
N ALA A 16 4.52 26.24 9.61
CA ALA A 16 5.88 26.31 9.08
C ALA A 16 6.76 25.14 9.56
N ALA A 17 6.65 24.74 10.83
CA ALA A 17 7.36 23.59 11.37
C ALA A 17 6.93 22.26 10.71
N GLY A 18 5.63 22.09 10.43
CA GLY A 18 5.10 20.91 9.74
C GLY A 18 5.62 20.77 8.30
N ILE A 19 5.68 21.86 7.54
CA ILE A 19 6.24 21.87 6.17
C ILE A 19 7.74 21.53 6.20
N GLY A 20 8.48 22.06 7.18
CA GLY A 20 9.91 21.75 7.37
C GLY A 20 10.18 20.28 7.65
N MET A 21 9.33 19.62 8.46
CA MET A 21 9.43 18.19 8.72
C MET A 21 9.04 17.32 7.51
N PHE A 22 8.05 17.74 6.70
CA PHE A 22 7.68 17.03 5.47
C PHE A 22 8.78 17.12 4.40
N ALA A 23 9.33 18.33 4.16
CA ALA A 23 10.39 18.53 3.19
C ALA A 23 11.73 17.90 3.65
N GLY A 24 12.12 18.10 4.91
CA GLY A 24 13.35 17.53 5.48
C GLY A 24 13.29 16.01 5.65
N GLY A 25 12.18 15.48 6.16
CA GLY A 25 11.99 14.04 6.32
C GLY A 25 11.83 13.31 4.98
N GLY A 26 11.14 13.92 4.01
CA GLY A 26 10.99 13.38 2.66
C GLY A 26 12.31 13.27 1.90
N LEU A 27 13.17 14.29 1.98
CA LEU A 27 14.48 14.29 1.32
C LEU A 27 15.46 13.27 1.92
N VAL A 28 15.45 13.08 3.25
CA VAL A 28 16.30 12.07 3.94
C VAL A 28 15.81 10.63 3.69
N ARG A 29 14.50 10.44 3.48
CA ARG A 29 13.93 9.14 3.03
C ARG A 29 14.22 8.89 1.54
N HIS A 30 14.22 9.94 0.71
CA HIS A 30 14.53 9.83 -0.72
C HIS A 30 16.02 9.51 -0.97
N SER A 31 16.94 10.11 -0.20
CA SER A 31 18.37 9.80 -0.29
C SER A 31 18.71 8.40 0.25
N GLN A 32 17.97 7.88 1.24
CA GLN A 32 18.08 6.47 1.64
C GLN A 32 17.48 5.51 0.60
N ALA A 33 16.39 5.88 -0.07
CA ALA A 33 15.79 5.08 -1.13
C ALA A 33 16.69 4.97 -2.38
N THR A 34 17.51 6.00 -2.68
CA THR A 34 18.48 5.97 -3.79
C THR A 34 19.83 5.35 -3.43
N ALA A 35 20.24 5.37 -2.15
CA ALA A 35 21.46 4.72 -1.69
C ALA A 35 21.30 3.22 -1.41
N ALA A 36 20.07 2.75 -1.19
CA ALA A 36 19.76 1.33 -1.18
C ALA A 36 19.81 0.79 -2.62
N THR A 37 21.02 0.47 -3.09
CA THR A 37 21.19 -0.55 -4.15
C THR A 37 20.60 -1.83 -3.59
N SER A 38 19.29 -2.01 -3.75
CA SER A 38 18.58 -3.12 -3.14
C SER A 38 19.09 -4.39 -3.81
N SER A 39 19.78 -5.22 -3.03
CA SER A 39 20.09 -6.62 -3.34
C SER A 39 18.83 -7.51 -3.39
N ALA A 40 17.65 -6.90 -3.50
CA ALA A 40 16.41 -7.60 -3.69
C ALA A 40 16.47 -8.30 -5.06
N PRO A 41 16.09 -9.59 -5.14
CA PRO A 41 15.80 -10.18 -6.43
C PRO A 41 14.73 -9.28 -7.10
N PHE A 42 14.88 -8.99 -8.39
CA PHE A 42 13.97 -8.14 -9.19
C PHE A 42 14.18 -6.61 -9.14
N TYR A 43 15.38 -6.13 -8.77
CA TYR A 43 15.72 -4.70 -8.86
C TYR A 43 15.65 -4.10 -10.28
N LYS A 44 15.68 -4.94 -11.34
CA LYS A 44 15.46 -4.55 -12.74
C LYS A 44 14.45 -5.47 -13.41
N LEU A 45 13.52 -4.88 -14.16
CA LEU A 45 12.54 -5.62 -14.94
C LEU A 45 13.19 -6.49 -16.04
N SER A 46 14.36 -6.09 -16.55
CA SER A 46 15.16 -6.87 -17.51
C SER A 46 15.61 -8.23 -16.98
N ASP A 47 15.72 -8.36 -15.65
CA ASP A 47 16.30 -9.52 -15.00
C ASP A 47 15.23 -10.58 -14.65
N ILE A 48 13.95 -10.25 -14.88
CA ILE A 48 12.78 -11.10 -14.56
C ILE A 48 12.47 -12.11 -15.68
N GLY A 49 12.95 -11.86 -16.90
CA GLY A 49 12.71 -12.70 -18.07
C GLY A 49 11.47 -12.31 -18.87
N SER A 50 11.31 -12.91 -20.05
CA SER A 50 10.19 -12.65 -20.96
C SER A 50 8.88 -13.25 -20.46
N LEU A 51 7.76 -12.62 -20.79
CA LEU A 51 6.43 -13.16 -20.53
C LEU A 51 6.22 -14.48 -21.29
N GLN A 52 5.71 -15.49 -20.59
CA GLN A 52 5.26 -16.75 -21.20
C GLN A 52 3.83 -16.61 -21.74
N PRO A 53 3.31 -17.60 -22.51
CA PRO A 53 1.89 -17.65 -22.83
C PRO A 53 1.02 -17.60 -21.57
N PRO A 54 -0.26 -17.19 -21.70
CA PRO A 54 -1.17 -17.12 -20.56
C PRO A 54 -1.26 -18.45 -19.81
N ASP A 55 -1.27 -18.38 -18.48
CA ASP A 55 -1.56 -19.51 -17.61
C ASP A 55 -3.05 -19.90 -17.64
N GLU A 56 -3.45 -20.87 -16.82
CA GLU A 56 -4.86 -21.32 -16.70
C GLU A 56 -5.82 -20.21 -16.26
N ASN A 57 -5.29 -19.15 -15.62
CA ASN A 57 -6.04 -17.98 -15.16
C ASN A 57 -5.99 -16.83 -16.18
N GLY A 58 -5.26 -16.98 -17.29
CA GLY A 58 -5.11 -15.98 -18.34
C GLY A 58 -3.96 -14.99 -18.11
N PHE A 59 -3.12 -15.16 -17.09
CA PHE A 59 -1.98 -14.29 -16.82
C PHE A 59 -0.74 -14.73 -17.58
N MET A 60 -0.13 -13.80 -18.31
CA MET A 60 1.19 -14.00 -18.92
C MET A 60 2.25 -13.68 -17.85
N LEU A 61 2.93 -14.71 -17.34
CA LEU A 61 3.91 -14.58 -16.28
C LEU A 61 5.32 -14.95 -16.79
N PRO A 62 6.39 -14.32 -16.28
CA PRO A 62 7.75 -14.78 -16.55
C PRO A 62 8.02 -16.16 -15.93
N PRO A 63 9.05 -16.89 -16.41
CA PRO A 63 9.42 -18.18 -15.84
C PRO A 63 9.70 -18.10 -14.32
N GLY A 64 9.11 -19.02 -13.56
CA GLY A 64 9.28 -19.11 -12.10
C GLY A 64 8.32 -18.23 -11.28
N PHE A 65 7.46 -17.45 -11.93
CA PHE A 65 6.39 -16.70 -11.26
C PHE A 65 5.08 -17.50 -11.21
N SER A 66 4.27 -17.23 -10.20
CA SER A 66 2.93 -17.78 -10.04
C SER A 66 1.94 -16.70 -9.62
N TYR A 67 0.67 -16.95 -9.89
CA TYR A 67 -0.44 -16.09 -9.50
C TYR A 67 -1.25 -16.72 -8.37
N ARG A 68 -1.72 -15.89 -7.43
CA ARG A 68 -2.74 -16.26 -6.46
C ARG A 68 -3.67 -15.08 -6.25
N GLU A 69 -4.96 -15.31 -6.44
CA GLU A 69 -5.98 -14.34 -6.09
C GLU A 69 -6.14 -14.27 -4.57
N VAL A 70 -5.92 -13.09 -3.98
CA VAL A 70 -6.05 -12.89 -2.52
C VAL A 70 -7.38 -12.26 -2.11
N ALA A 71 -8.04 -11.54 -3.02
CA ALA A 71 -9.38 -10.98 -2.83
C ALA A 71 -10.04 -10.64 -4.18
N ARG A 72 -11.38 -10.71 -4.20
CA ARG A 72 -12.22 -10.32 -5.33
C ARG A 72 -13.38 -9.46 -4.83
N SER A 73 -13.65 -8.35 -5.49
CA SER A 73 -14.79 -7.48 -5.17
C SER A 73 -16.09 -8.26 -5.02
N GLY A 74 -16.81 -8.01 -3.93
CA GLY A 74 -18.07 -8.70 -3.63
C GLY A 74 -17.92 -10.13 -3.13
N GLN A 75 -16.71 -10.65 -2.95
CA GLN A 75 -16.44 -11.96 -2.37
C GLN A 75 -15.76 -11.82 -1.00
N SER A 76 -15.94 -12.82 -0.13
CA SER A 76 -15.19 -12.88 1.12
C SER A 76 -13.76 -13.36 0.87
N PRO A 77 -12.73 -12.58 1.23
CA PRO A 77 -11.36 -13.06 1.26
C PRO A 77 -11.24 -14.24 2.24
N GLY A 78 -10.56 -15.33 1.84
CA GLY A 78 -10.29 -16.48 2.72
C GLY A 78 -11.51 -17.33 3.12
N GLY A 79 -12.68 -17.13 2.50
CA GLY A 79 -13.87 -18.00 2.57
C GLY A 79 -14.58 -18.14 3.93
N SER A 80 -13.96 -17.70 5.02
CA SER A 80 -14.46 -17.87 6.40
C SER A 80 -14.74 -16.54 7.11
N SER A 81 -14.41 -15.42 6.47
CA SER A 81 -14.67 -14.09 7.00
C SER A 81 -16.09 -13.64 6.68
N GLY A 82 -16.72 -12.88 7.59
CA GLY A 82 -17.95 -12.13 7.27
C GLY A 82 -17.68 -10.85 6.46
N TYR A 83 -16.41 -10.52 6.24
CA TYR A 83 -15.99 -9.34 5.51
C TYR A 83 -16.04 -9.59 4.00
N ILE A 84 -16.73 -8.70 3.28
CA ILE A 84 -16.79 -8.72 1.82
C ILE A 84 -15.80 -7.69 1.27
N TRP A 85 -14.99 -8.11 0.30
CA TRP A 85 -14.04 -7.19 -0.33
C TRP A 85 -14.77 -6.07 -1.07
N HIS A 86 -14.27 -4.86 -0.92
CA HIS A 86 -14.89 -3.67 -1.48
C HIS A 86 -14.87 -3.69 -3.02
N PRO A 87 -15.82 -2.99 -3.66
CA PRO A 87 -15.80 -2.72 -5.09
C PRO A 87 -14.65 -1.78 -5.49
N SER A 88 -14.40 -1.69 -6.80
CA SER A 88 -13.40 -0.80 -7.43
C SER A 88 -12.05 -0.73 -6.70
N PRO A 89 -11.38 -1.88 -6.46
CA PRO A 89 -10.07 -1.88 -5.85
C PRO A 89 -9.05 -1.19 -6.77
N ASP A 90 -8.27 -0.29 -6.19
CA ASP A 90 -7.18 0.42 -6.87
C ASP A 90 -5.93 0.41 -5.96
N GLY A 91 -5.22 1.53 -5.92
CA GLY A 91 -3.95 1.72 -5.24
C GLY A 91 -3.93 1.13 -3.83
N GLY A 92 -2.82 0.49 -3.52
CA GLY A 92 -2.62 -0.20 -2.26
C GLY A 92 -1.18 -0.15 -1.78
N ALA A 93 -1.00 -0.55 -0.53
CA ALA A 93 0.30 -0.62 0.13
C ALA A 93 0.33 -1.78 1.13
N CYS A 94 1.52 -2.33 1.35
CA CYS A 94 1.77 -3.34 2.37
C CYS A 94 2.55 -2.73 3.54
N PHE A 95 2.09 -2.98 4.75
CA PHE A 95 2.74 -2.56 6.00
C PHE A 95 3.18 -3.79 6.79
N PRO A 96 4.46 -3.89 7.21
CA PRO A 96 4.93 -5.02 7.99
C PRO A 96 4.30 -5.03 9.39
N THR A 97 4.14 -6.22 9.96
CA THR A 97 3.73 -6.42 11.36
C THR A 97 4.85 -7.06 12.18
N ASP A 98 4.80 -6.91 13.50
CA ASP A 98 5.86 -7.38 14.40
C ASP A 98 6.05 -8.91 14.39
N ASP A 99 5.04 -9.67 13.97
CA ASP A 99 5.10 -11.13 13.82
C ASP A 99 5.67 -11.59 12.46
N GLY A 100 6.27 -10.67 11.70
CA GLY A 100 6.84 -10.94 10.37
C GLY A 100 5.81 -11.09 9.26
N GLY A 101 4.53 -10.89 9.57
CA GLY A 101 3.45 -10.78 8.59
C GLY A 101 3.36 -9.39 7.98
N TRP A 102 2.24 -9.14 7.31
CA TRP A 102 1.96 -7.86 6.67
C TRP A 102 0.47 -7.59 6.55
N VAL A 103 0.13 -6.31 6.53
CA VAL A 103 -1.23 -5.81 6.25
C VAL A 103 -1.21 -5.15 4.87
N TYR A 104 -2.01 -5.68 3.95
CA TYR A 104 -2.31 -5.02 2.69
C TYR A 104 -3.51 -4.10 2.87
N VAL A 105 -3.39 -2.86 2.43
CA VAL A 105 -4.53 -1.94 2.31
C VAL A 105 -4.75 -1.60 0.84
N SER A 106 -6.02 -1.47 0.42
CA SER A 106 -6.40 -1.11 -0.95
C SER A 106 -7.53 -0.09 -0.92
N ASN A 107 -7.41 0.92 -1.77
CA ASN A 107 -8.46 1.91 -1.97
C ASN A 107 -9.66 1.30 -2.69
N SER A 108 -10.86 1.71 -2.27
CA SER A 108 -12.10 1.58 -3.04
C SER A 108 -12.36 2.91 -3.74
N GLU A 109 -12.17 2.97 -5.05
CA GLU A 109 -12.34 4.22 -5.84
C GLU A 109 -13.77 4.44 -6.34
N LEU A 110 -14.76 4.05 -5.54
CA LEU A 110 -16.12 4.46 -5.82
C LEU A 110 -16.31 5.97 -5.63
N GLY A 111 -17.03 6.57 -6.57
CA GLY A 111 -17.48 7.96 -6.47
C GLY A 111 -18.59 8.15 -5.44
N ARG A 112 -19.15 9.37 -5.40
CA ARG A 112 -20.35 9.71 -4.59
C ARG A 112 -20.23 9.39 -3.09
N GLN A 113 -19.02 9.44 -2.55
CA GLN A 113 -18.73 9.14 -1.12
C GLN A 113 -18.97 7.66 -0.73
N GLU A 114 -19.07 6.75 -1.72
CA GLU A 114 -19.21 5.31 -1.51
C GLU A 114 -17.85 4.58 -1.52
N GLY A 115 -16.76 5.32 -1.75
CA GLY A 115 -15.39 4.81 -1.69
C GLY A 115 -14.92 4.53 -0.27
N GLY A 116 -13.63 4.26 -0.12
CA GLY A 116 -13.03 3.94 1.17
C GLY A 116 -11.77 3.11 1.05
N VAL A 117 -11.55 2.23 2.02
CA VAL A 117 -10.36 1.37 2.09
C VAL A 117 -10.75 0.01 2.64
N GLY A 118 -10.18 -1.06 2.06
CA GLY A 118 -10.18 -2.40 2.63
C GLY A 118 -8.80 -2.83 3.09
N ALA A 119 -8.76 -3.82 3.98
CA ALA A 119 -7.50 -4.37 4.46
C ALA A 119 -7.54 -5.89 4.58
N LEU A 120 -6.42 -6.53 4.25
CA LEU A 120 -6.15 -7.95 4.49
C LEU A 120 -4.94 -8.07 5.40
N ARG A 121 -5.01 -9.00 6.36
CA ARG A 121 -3.88 -9.35 7.20
C ARG A 121 -3.34 -10.72 6.79
N PHE A 122 -2.04 -10.78 6.56
CA PHE A 122 -1.31 -11.99 6.22
C PHE A 122 -0.33 -12.31 7.34
N ASN A 123 -0.06 -13.61 7.52
CA ASN A 123 1.02 -14.06 8.38
C ASN A 123 2.36 -14.00 7.62
N SER A 124 3.45 -14.45 8.24
CA SER A 124 4.79 -14.43 7.65
C SER A 124 4.98 -15.34 6.41
N GLN A 125 4.04 -16.25 6.14
CA GLN A 125 4.02 -17.10 4.94
C GLN A 125 3.20 -16.49 3.80
N GLY A 126 2.51 -15.38 4.04
CA GLY A 126 1.64 -14.71 3.07
C GLY A 126 0.30 -15.40 2.84
#